data_AF-A0A357ALS6-F1
#
_entry.id   AF-A0A357ALS6-F1
#
_cell.length_a   1.000
_cell.length_b   1.000
_cell.length_c   1.000
_cell.angle_alpha   90.00
_cell.angle_beta   90.00
_cell.angle_gamma   90.00
#
_symmetry.space_group_name_H-M   'P 1'
#
loop_
_entity.id
_entity.type
_entity.pdbx_description
1 polymer ?
#
loop_
_entity_poly.entity_id
_entity_poly.type
_entity_poly.pdbx_seq_one_letter_code
_entity_poly.pdbx_strand_id
1 'polypeptide(L)'
;MKLICYLSNGYPSIETSVQTARDYVEAGCDIIEVDFPSSAPYLEGEYIAGRMKKALENCSDYEKYMEGIRRIKEENPNTRLILMIYENTLSEIGVDRFISFCQENGFQDMIYVGGIDPEMKKKLIEHGMKISCYIQFHMPEEEVQAAAASNGFVYMQAKPTTGNINPKFPALKNCIDHLKKLGITREIYCGVGIAAPEDIQMAREAGADGVFVGSTILKLQNDIPKMKKTIAEFKRKAL
;
A
#
# COMPACT_ATOMS: atom_id res chain seq x y z
N MET A 1 -7.05 14.44 -4.21
CA MET A 1 -6.71 12.99 -4.12
C MET A 1 -5.57 12.79 -3.11
N LYS A 2 -5.46 11.63 -2.46
CA LYS A 2 -4.37 11.28 -1.55
C LYS A 2 -3.14 10.77 -2.31
N LEU A 3 -1.94 11.13 -1.85
CA LEU A 3 -0.68 10.57 -2.30
C LEU A 3 -0.17 9.57 -1.27
N ILE A 4 0.06 8.33 -1.70
CA ILE A 4 0.43 7.21 -0.85
C ILE A 4 1.83 6.74 -1.24
N CYS A 5 2.82 6.89 -0.36
CA CYS A 5 4.18 6.42 -0.63
C CYS A 5 4.41 5.05 0.01
N TYR A 6 4.97 4.12 -0.76
CA TYR A 6 5.43 2.82 -0.24
C TYR A 6 6.78 2.99 0.47
N LEU A 7 6.87 2.45 1.68
CA LEU A 7 8.05 2.42 2.52
C LEU A 7 8.47 0.96 2.77
N SER A 8 9.69 0.62 2.35
CA SER A 8 10.31 -0.66 2.67
C SER A 8 10.92 -0.60 4.07
N ASN A 9 10.26 -1.25 5.02
CA ASN A 9 10.61 -1.24 6.43
C ASN A 9 11.87 -2.08 6.69
N GLY A 10 12.79 -1.53 7.47
CA GLY A 10 14.08 -2.15 7.78
C GLY A 10 15.11 -2.11 6.65
N TYR A 11 14.85 -1.44 5.52
CA TYR A 11 15.83 -1.28 4.46
C TYR A 11 16.31 0.18 4.29
N PRO A 12 17.63 0.45 4.33
CA PRO A 12 18.72 -0.47 4.71
C PRO A 12 18.75 -0.79 6.22
N SER A 13 18.01 -0.04 7.04
CA SER A 13 17.84 -0.31 8.47
C SER A 13 16.51 0.27 8.94
N ILE A 14 16.03 -0.16 10.11
CA ILE A 14 14.80 0.35 10.72
C ILE A 14 14.91 1.86 10.99
N GLU A 15 16.07 2.35 11.46
CA GLU A 15 16.30 3.78 11.65
C GLU A 15 16.15 4.57 10.36
N THR A 16 16.67 4.05 9.25
CA THR A 16 16.52 4.70 7.95
C THR A 16 15.06 4.70 7.49
N SER A 17 14.29 3.66 7.77
CA SER A 17 12.85 3.63 7.48
C SER A 17 12.10 4.71 8.29
N VAL A 18 12.41 4.89 9.57
CA VAL A 18 11.81 5.95 10.40
C VAL A 18 12.16 7.34 9.84
N GLN A 19 13.44 7.59 9.49
CA GLN A 19 13.85 8.85 8.87
C GLN A 19 13.18 9.07 7.51
N THR A 20 13.08 8.03 6.67
CA THR A 20 12.45 8.12 5.35
C THR A 20 10.97 8.46 5.46
N ALA A 21 10.27 7.92 6.47
CA ALA A 21 8.88 8.27 6.73
C ALA A 21 8.71 9.78 7.04
N ARG A 22 9.61 10.36 7.87
CA ARG A 22 9.63 11.81 8.12
C ARG A 22 9.81 12.58 6.82
N ASP A 23 10.79 12.19 6.00
CA ASP A 23 11.06 12.84 4.72
C ASP A 23 9.88 12.77 3.74
N TYR A 24 9.14 11.65 3.72
CA TYR A 24 7.92 11.51 2.92
C TYR A 24 6.84 12.50 3.38
N VAL A 25 6.58 12.57 4.68
CA VAL A 25 5.56 13.45 5.25
C VAL A 25 5.92 14.92 5.02
N GLU A 26 7.16 15.32 5.29
CA GLU A 26 7.64 16.69 5.02
C GLU A 26 7.51 17.10 3.55
N ALA A 27 7.63 16.13 2.63
CA ALA A 27 7.47 16.38 1.20
C ALA A 27 6.01 16.40 0.72
N GLY A 28 5.04 16.12 1.59
CA GLY A 28 3.61 16.20 1.30
C GLY A 28 2.93 14.85 1.01
N CYS A 29 3.54 13.73 1.39
CA CYS A 29 2.87 12.42 1.41
C CYS A 29 1.69 12.44 2.40
N ASP A 30 0.52 11.95 1.99
CA ASP A 30 -0.68 11.93 2.86
C ASP A 30 -0.80 10.63 3.69
N ILE A 31 -0.37 9.51 3.12
CA ILE A 31 -0.51 8.16 3.68
C ILE A 31 0.77 7.40 3.38
N ILE A 32 1.28 6.64 4.35
CA ILE A 32 2.44 5.76 4.11
C ILE A 32 1.95 4.31 4.12
N GLU A 33 2.24 3.58 3.04
CA GLU A 33 2.16 2.13 3.03
C GLU A 33 3.48 1.58 3.57
N VAL A 34 3.43 0.84 4.68
CA VAL A 34 4.63 0.28 5.33
C VAL A 34 4.54 -1.24 5.28
N ASP A 35 5.56 -1.87 4.71
CA ASP A 35 5.62 -3.34 4.67
C ASP A 35 6.13 -3.96 5.97
N PHE A 36 5.77 -5.22 6.17
CA PHE A 36 6.55 -6.16 6.95
C PHE A 36 7.36 -7.00 5.96
N PRO A 37 8.70 -7.03 6.04
CA PRO A 37 9.48 -7.77 5.07
C PRO A 37 9.18 -9.27 5.18
N SER A 38 8.93 -9.91 4.04
CA SER A 38 8.57 -11.32 3.98
C SER A 38 9.74 -12.19 3.53
N SER A 39 9.81 -13.39 4.11
CA SER A 39 10.70 -14.48 3.68
C SER A 39 10.29 -15.07 2.32
N ALA A 40 9.04 -14.86 1.90
CA ALA A 40 8.47 -15.35 0.65
C ALA A 40 7.57 -14.29 -0.04
N PRO A 41 8.14 -13.17 -0.55
CA PRO A 41 7.38 -12.09 -1.16
C PRO A 41 6.99 -12.40 -2.62
N TYR A 42 6.12 -13.40 -2.81
CA TYR A 42 5.85 -14.03 -4.12
C TYR A 42 5.12 -13.14 -5.15
N LEU A 43 4.62 -11.97 -4.75
CA LEU A 43 4.02 -10.98 -5.67
C LEU A 43 4.96 -9.81 -5.99
N GLU A 44 6.11 -9.73 -5.33
CA GLU A 44 7.04 -8.62 -5.51
C GLU A 44 8.01 -8.85 -6.66
N GLY A 45 8.30 -7.78 -7.39
CA GLY A 45 9.42 -7.77 -8.33
C GLY A 45 10.76 -7.85 -7.61
N GLU A 46 11.81 -8.28 -8.33
CA GLU A 46 13.17 -8.50 -7.78
C GLU A 46 13.69 -7.33 -6.94
N TYR A 47 13.38 -6.09 -7.34
CA TYR A 47 13.81 -4.90 -6.61
C TYR A 47 13.24 -4.81 -5.20
N ILE A 48 11.93 -5.06 -5.01
CA ILE A 48 11.28 -5.00 -3.69
C ILE A 48 11.60 -6.26 -2.89
N ALA A 49 11.52 -7.43 -3.53
CA ALA A 49 11.89 -8.71 -2.90
C ALA A 49 13.33 -8.69 -2.36
N GLY A 50 14.28 -8.11 -3.11
CA GLY A 50 15.67 -7.96 -2.66
C GLY A 50 15.82 -7.03 -1.45
N ARG A 51 14.98 -6.00 -1.32
CA ARG A 51 14.98 -5.11 -0.15
C ARG A 51 14.40 -5.78 1.08
N MET A 52 13.30 -6.52 0.93
CA MET A 52 12.73 -7.33 2.02
C MET A 52 13.74 -8.38 2.51
N LYS A 53 14.39 -9.09 1.58
CA LYS A 53 15.47 -10.02 1.91
C LYS A 53 16.58 -9.33 2.70
N LYS A 54 17.04 -8.17 2.25
CA LYS A 54 18.13 -7.45 2.92
C LYS A 54 17.73 -6.90 4.29
N ALA A 55 16.47 -6.48 4.45
CA ALA A 55 15.92 -6.13 5.76
C ALA A 55 16.02 -7.33 6.70
N LEU A 56 15.52 -8.51 6.30
CA LEU A 56 15.57 -9.73 7.11
C LEU A 56 16.99 -10.21 7.42
N GLU A 57 17.94 -10.04 6.50
CA GLU A 57 19.37 -10.29 6.76
C GLU A 57 19.95 -9.37 7.85
N ASN A 58 19.48 -8.12 7.90
CA ASN A 58 19.97 -7.12 8.87
C ASN A 58 19.25 -7.25 10.23
N CYS A 59 18.00 -7.72 10.23
CA CYS A 59 17.20 -7.94 11.43
C CYS A 59 16.13 -9.01 11.14
N SER A 60 16.14 -10.12 11.87
CA SER A 60 15.14 -11.19 11.78
C SER A 60 14.04 -11.10 12.84
N ASP A 61 14.04 -10.07 13.68
CA ASP A 61 13.12 -9.91 14.81
C ASP A 61 11.97 -8.95 14.46
N TYR A 62 10.77 -9.49 14.21
CA TYR A 62 9.57 -8.71 13.91
C TYR A 62 9.15 -7.74 15.01
N GLU A 63 9.58 -7.92 16.26
CA GLU A 63 9.35 -6.91 17.30
C GLU A 63 10.04 -5.60 16.98
N LYS A 64 11.23 -5.66 16.40
CA LYS A 64 11.97 -4.46 16.01
C LYS A 64 11.29 -3.73 14.85
N TYR A 65 10.70 -4.47 13.92
CA TYR A 65 9.90 -3.87 12.85
C TYR A 65 8.62 -3.20 13.37
N MET A 66 7.92 -3.85 14.31
CA MET A 66 6.76 -3.27 14.99
C MET A 66 7.12 -2.02 15.82
N GLU A 67 8.26 -2.06 16.53
CA GLU A 67 8.81 -0.91 17.24
C GLU A 67 9.12 0.25 16.28
N GLY A 68 9.70 -0.04 15.12
CA GLY A 68 9.95 0.94 14.06
C GLY A 68 8.66 1.57 13.51
N ILE A 69 7.63 0.76 13.23
CA ILE A 69 6.32 1.23 12.77
C ILE A 69 5.65 2.12 13.82
N ARG A 70 5.71 1.74 15.10
CA ARG A 70 5.21 2.58 16.20
C ARG A 70 5.91 3.94 16.20
N ARG A 71 7.24 3.97 16.10
CA ARG A 71 8.00 5.23 16.04
C ARG A 71 7.65 6.08 14.82
N ILE A 72 7.45 5.46 13.65
CA ILE A 72 6.95 6.15 12.46
C ILE A 72 5.62 6.85 12.78
N LYS A 73 4.69 6.16 13.45
CA LYS A 73 3.40 6.75 13.80
C LYS A 73 3.51 7.86 14.85
N GLU A 74 4.34 7.68 15.87
CA GLU A 74 4.57 8.66 16.94
C GLU A 74 5.14 9.98 16.42
N GLU A 75 6.11 9.90 15.51
CA GLU A 75 6.73 11.08 14.91
C GLU A 75 5.86 11.73 13.83
N ASN A 76 4.88 11.00 13.29
CA ASN A 76 3.98 11.46 12.23
C ASN A 76 2.49 11.25 12.63
N PRO A 77 2.01 11.88 13.71
CA PRO A 77 0.73 11.52 14.34
C PRO A 77 -0.49 11.73 13.43
N ASN A 78 -0.41 12.71 12.53
CA ASN A 78 -1.49 13.03 11.58
C ASN A 78 -1.45 12.19 10.30
N THR A 79 -0.40 11.41 10.08
CA THR A 79 -0.24 10.57 8.89
C THR A 79 -0.93 9.23 9.12
N ARG A 80 -1.76 8.81 8.17
CA ARG A 80 -2.39 7.48 8.15
C ARG A 80 -1.36 6.46 7.67
N LEU A 81 -1.28 5.31 8.32
CA LEU A 81 -0.46 4.18 7.87
C LEU A 81 -1.36 3.08 7.32
N ILE A 82 -0.94 2.50 6.19
CA ILE A 82 -1.48 1.25 5.67
C ILE A 82 -0.41 0.18 5.92
N LEU A 83 -0.74 -0.87 6.66
CA LEU A 83 0.19 -1.96 6.90
C LEU A 83 0.07 -3.00 5.79
N MET A 84 1.18 -3.30 5.11
CA MET A 84 1.24 -4.38 4.14
C MET A 84 1.94 -5.58 4.78
N ILE A 85 1.26 -6.73 4.80
CA ILE A 85 1.80 -7.94 5.42
C ILE A 85 1.41 -9.18 4.63
N TYR A 86 2.37 -10.08 4.45
CA TYR A 86 2.12 -11.39 3.88
C TYR A 86 1.63 -12.38 4.94
N GLU A 87 0.80 -13.35 4.52
CA GLU A 87 0.26 -14.40 5.40
C GLU A 87 1.34 -15.22 6.11
N ASN A 88 2.44 -15.55 5.44
CA ASN A 88 3.56 -16.26 6.06
C ASN A 88 4.23 -15.41 7.15
N THR A 89 4.45 -14.12 6.89
CA THR A 89 4.99 -13.18 7.89
C THR A 89 4.05 -13.01 9.07
N LEU A 90 2.74 -12.92 8.82
CA LEU A 90 1.75 -12.86 9.90
C LEU A 90 1.75 -14.15 10.74
N SER A 91 1.96 -15.30 10.11
CA SER A 91 2.12 -16.59 10.79
C SER A 91 3.38 -16.64 11.65
N GLU A 92 4.50 -16.10 11.16
CA GLU A 92 5.77 -15.99 11.89
C GLU A 92 5.64 -15.06 13.12
N ILE A 93 4.88 -13.96 13.01
CA ILE A 93 4.61 -13.03 14.12
C ILE A 93 3.61 -13.62 15.13
N GLY A 94 2.62 -14.37 14.64
CA GLY A 94 1.45 -14.81 15.37
C GLY A 94 0.30 -13.80 15.27
N VAL A 95 -0.86 -14.26 14.78
CA VAL A 95 -2.02 -13.40 14.47
C VAL A 95 -2.54 -12.62 15.68
N ASP A 96 -2.61 -13.21 16.87
CA ASP A 96 -3.12 -12.54 18.08
C ASP A 96 -2.19 -11.42 18.55
N ARG A 97 -0.88 -11.65 18.44
CA ARG A 97 0.15 -10.66 18.76
C ARG A 97 0.06 -9.47 17.81
N PHE A 98 -0.06 -9.75 16.51
CA PHE A 98 -0.20 -8.72 15.49
C PHE A 98 -1.49 -7.91 15.65
N ILE A 99 -2.61 -8.56 15.96
CA ILE A 99 -3.88 -7.88 16.27
C ILE A 99 -3.72 -6.95 17.47
N SER A 100 -3.12 -7.43 18.55
CA SER A 100 -2.87 -6.62 19.76
C SER A 100 -2.03 -5.39 19.43
N PHE A 101 -0.93 -5.58 18.68
CA PHE A 101 -0.09 -4.50 18.19
C PHE A 101 -0.90 -3.47 17.37
N CYS A 102 -1.75 -3.92 16.44
CA CYS A 102 -2.56 -3.02 15.63
C CYS A 102 -3.56 -2.22 16.48
N GLN A 103 -4.26 -2.87 17.41
CA GLN A 103 -5.26 -2.24 18.27
C GLN A 103 -4.64 -1.21 19.22
N GLU A 104 -3.52 -1.56 19.86
CA GLU A 104 -2.81 -0.68 20.80
C GLU A 104 -2.29 0.60 20.13
N ASN A 105 -1.93 0.51 18.84
CA ASN A 105 -1.34 1.61 18.09
C ASN A 105 -2.33 2.29 17.11
N GLY A 106 -3.60 1.84 17.09
CA GLY A 106 -4.66 2.41 16.25
C GLY A 106 -4.47 2.15 14.74
N PHE A 107 -3.75 1.09 14.36
CA PHE A 107 -3.65 0.65 12.97
C PHE A 107 -4.90 -0.14 12.57
N GLN A 108 -5.53 0.25 11.46
CA GLN A 108 -6.76 -0.38 10.97
C GLN A 108 -6.65 -0.80 9.51
N ASP A 109 -5.99 -0.02 8.66
CA ASP A 109 -5.98 -0.27 7.22
C ASP A 109 -4.83 -1.19 6.82
N MET A 110 -5.18 -2.23 6.07
CA MET A 110 -4.25 -3.29 5.74
C MET A 110 -4.32 -3.72 4.28
N ILE A 111 -3.15 -3.95 3.71
CA ILE A 111 -2.96 -4.80 2.54
C ILE A 111 -2.51 -6.16 3.05
N TYR A 112 -3.45 -7.10 3.14
CA TYR A 112 -3.16 -8.48 3.50
C TYR A 112 -2.87 -9.27 2.22
N VAL A 113 -1.63 -9.73 2.07
CA VAL A 113 -1.19 -10.52 0.92
C VAL A 113 -1.18 -11.99 1.29
N GLY A 114 -2.25 -12.68 0.91
CA GLY A 114 -2.49 -14.06 1.32
C GLY A 114 -3.84 -14.56 0.80
N GLY A 115 -4.26 -15.69 1.33
CA GLY A 115 -5.51 -16.35 0.94
C GLY A 115 -5.49 -17.86 1.07
N ILE A 116 -4.46 -18.44 1.70
CA ILE A 116 -4.41 -19.88 1.97
C ILE A 116 -5.28 -20.17 3.20
N ASP A 117 -5.17 -19.34 4.25
CA ASP A 117 -6.04 -19.41 5.43
C ASP A 117 -7.12 -18.31 5.46
N PRO A 118 -8.38 -18.62 5.09
CA PRO A 118 -9.48 -17.66 5.15
C PRO A 118 -9.87 -17.27 6.59
N GLU A 119 -9.62 -18.12 7.60
CA GLU A 119 -9.96 -17.82 8.99
C GLU A 119 -9.03 -16.75 9.57
N MET A 120 -7.75 -16.72 9.16
CA MET A 120 -6.83 -15.65 9.55
C MET A 120 -7.33 -14.27 9.10
N LYS A 121 -7.72 -14.15 7.83
CA LYS A 121 -8.30 -12.91 7.28
C LYS A 121 -9.58 -12.52 8.02
N LYS A 122 -10.46 -13.47 8.28
CA LYS A 122 -11.71 -13.25 9.02
C LYS A 122 -11.45 -12.76 10.45
N LYS A 123 -10.51 -13.38 11.16
CA LYS A 123 -10.12 -12.98 12.52
C LYS A 123 -9.60 -11.55 12.58
N LEU A 124 -8.78 -11.12 11.61
CA LEU A 124 -8.34 -9.73 11.50
C LEU A 124 -9.53 -8.76 11.34
N ILE A 125 -10.49 -9.10 10.47
CA ILE A 125 -11.69 -8.29 10.24
C ILE A 125 -12.56 -8.20 11.51
N GLU A 126 -12.77 -9.32 12.20
CA GLU A 126 -13.54 -9.38 13.44
C GLU A 126 -12.92 -8.52 14.55
N HIS A 127 -11.60 -8.31 14.52
CA HIS A 127 -10.88 -7.46 15.47
C HIS A 127 -10.69 -6.01 14.99
N GLY A 128 -11.40 -5.62 13.93
CA GLY A 128 -11.51 -4.23 13.47
C GLY A 128 -10.58 -3.82 12.33
N MET A 129 -9.83 -4.76 11.74
CA MET A 129 -8.97 -4.45 10.60
C MET A 129 -9.77 -4.33 9.30
N LYS A 130 -9.45 -3.32 8.52
CA LYS A 130 -10.01 -3.02 7.20
C LYS A 130 -9.05 -3.53 6.13
N ILE A 131 -9.41 -4.65 5.52
CA ILE A 131 -8.55 -5.33 4.57
C ILE A 131 -8.94 -4.91 3.16
N SER A 132 -7.97 -4.36 2.42
CA SER A 132 -8.18 -3.96 1.03
C SER A 132 -8.51 -5.15 0.13
N CYS A 133 -9.25 -4.90 -0.94
CA CYS A 133 -9.27 -5.80 -2.09
C CYS A 133 -8.36 -5.26 -3.21
N TYR A 134 -7.97 -6.12 -4.14
CA TYR A 134 -7.26 -5.73 -5.34
C TYR A 134 -8.15 -5.98 -6.57
N ILE A 135 -8.08 -5.07 -7.54
CA ILE A 135 -8.77 -5.22 -8.83
C ILE A 135 -7.82 -4.84 -9.96
N GLN A 136 -7.69 -5.74 -10.92
CA GLN A 136 -6.93 -5.55 -12.14
C GLN A 136 -7.68 -4.67 -13.14
N PHE A 137 -6.93 -3.99 -14.02
CA PHE A 137 -7.49 -3.00 -14.94
C PHE A 137 -8.58 -3.58 -15.86
N HIS A 138 -8.46 -4.85 -16.24
CA HIS A 138 -9.41 -5.53 -17.10
C HIS A 138 -10.72 -5.95 -16.41
N MET A 139 -10.85 -5.67 -15.10
CA MET A 139 -12.06 -5.88 -14.30
C MET A 139 -12.60 -7.32 -14.36
N PRO A 140 -11.84 -8.34 -13.90
CA PRO A 140 -12.38 -9.68 -13.69
C PRO A 140 -13.64 -9.64 -12.82
N GLU A 141 -14.68 -10.36 -13.22
CA GLU A 141 -15.95 -10.38 -12.49
C GLU A 141 -15.76 -10.86 -11.04
N GLU A 142 -14.88 -11.84 -10.81
CA GLU A 142 -14.56 -12.35 -9.48
C GLU A 142 -13.93 -11.28 -8.56
N GLU A 143 -13.05 -10.44 -9.08
CA GLU A 143 -12.42 -9.35 -8.33
C GLU A 143 -13.41 -8.23 -8.05
N VAL A 144 -14.31 -7.93 -8.98
CA VAL A 144 -15.39 -6.95 -8.80
C VAL A 144 -16.36 -7.42 -7.70
N GLN A 145 -16.72 -8.70 -7.69
CA GLN A 145 -17.56 -9.28 -6.63
C GLN A 145 -16.85 -9.31 -5.28
N ALA A 146 -15.57 -9.70 -5.25
CA ALA A 146 -14.75 -9.64 -4.05
C ALA A 146 -14.62 -8.21 -3.51
N ALA A 147 -14.53 -7.22 -4.40
CA ALA A 147 -14.50 -5.82 -4.02
C ALA A 147 -15.82 -5.35 -3.43
N ALA A 148 -16.97 -5.82 -3.93
CA ALA A 148 -18.26 -5.51 -3.32
C ALA A 148 -18.38 -6.07 -1.88
N ALA A 149 -17.78 -7.23 -1.62
CA ALA A 149 -17.82 -7.92 -0.33
C ALA A 149 -16.73 -7.49 0.68
N SER A 150 -15.69 -6.77 0.25
CA SER A 150 -14.59 -6.38 1.13
C SER A 150 -14.97 -5.24 2.09
N ASN A 151 -14.17 -5.04 3.15
CA ASN A 151 -14.40 -4.01 4.17
C ASN A 151 -13.38 -2.86 4.16
N GLY A 152 -12.25 -3.01 3.46
CA GLY A 152 -11.22 -1.98 3.29
C GLY A 152 -11.32 -1.22 1.96
N PHE A 153 -10.35 -0.34 1.70
CA PHE A 153 -10.29 0.39 0.43
C PHE A 153 -10.11 -0.56 -0.77
N VAL A 154 -10.39 -0.06 -1.98
CA VAL A 154 -10.13 -0.78 -3.24
C VAL A 154 -8.75 -0.38 -3.76
N TYR A 155 -7.82 -1.32 -3.85
CA TYR A 155 -6.58 -1.15 -4.59
C TYR A 155 -6.84 -1.46 -6.06
N MET A 156 -6.87 -0.43 -6.91
CA MET A 156 -7.13 -0.56 -8.34
C MET A 156 -5.85 -0.44 -9.16
N GLN A 157 -5.60 -1.37 -10.07
CA GLN A 157 -4.55 -1.23 -11.07
C GLN A 157 -4.85 -0.05 -12.00
N ALA A 158 -3.94 0.93 -12.08
CA ALA A 158 -4.16 2.19 -12.78
C ALA A 158 -4.02 2.07 -14.31
N LYS A 159 -3.15 1.16 -14.78
CA LYS A 159 -2.86 0.96 -16.21
C LYS A 159 -3.00 -0.50 -16.60
N PRO A 160 -3.50 -0.80 -17.81
CA PRO A 160 -3.56 -2.17 -18.30
C PRO A 160 -2.17 -2.76 -18.49
N THR A 161 -2.03 -4.05 -18.19
CA THR A 161 -0.92 -4.84 -18.71
C THR A 161 -1.09 -4.95 -20.23
N THR A 162 0.01 -4.94 -20.99
CA THR A 162 0.00 -5.02 -22.46
C THR A 162 -0.92 -6.14 -22.96
N GLY A 163 -1.89 -5.78 -23.81
CA GLY A 163 -2.83 -6.73 -24.41
C GLY A 163 -4.03 -7.12 -23.54
N ASN A 164 -4.11 -6.65 -22.29
CA ASN A 164 -5.20 -6.98 -21.36
C ASN A 164 -6.11 -5.76 -21.10
N ILE A 165 -6.82 -5.33 -22.14
CA ILE A 165 -7.83 -4.26 -22.06
C ILE A 165 -9.20 -4.88 -22.29
N ASN A 166 -10.10 -4.67 -21.33
CA ASN A 166 -11.51 -5.03 -21.48
C ASN A 166 -12.25 -3.95 -22.29
N PRO A 167 -12.88 -4.28 -23.44
CA PRO A 167 -13.59 -3.29 -24.25
C PRO A 167 -14.72 -2.56 -23.53
N LYS A 168 -15.29 -3.15 -22.46
CA LYS A 168 -16.30 -2.50 -21.61
C LYS A 168 -15.70 -1.41 -20.72
N PHE A 169 -14.40 -1.49 -20.44
CA PHE A 169 -13.67 -0.59 -19.57
C PHE A 169 -12.37 -0.11 -20.24
N PRO A 170 -12.48 0.70 -21.32
CA PRO A 170 -11.31 1.09 -22.11
C PRO A 170 -10.38 2.09 -21.38
N ALA A 171 -10.88 2.79 -20.38
CA ALA A 171 -10.11 3.74 -19.57
C ALA A 171 -10.34 3.53 -18.07
N LEU A 172 -9.38 3.99 -17.25
CA LEU A 172 -9.45 3.90 -15.77
C LEU A 172 -10.74 4.51 -15.22
N LYS A 173 -11.22 5.61 -15.83
CA LYS A 173 -12.48 6.25 -15.45
C LYS A 173 -13.66 5.28 -15.56
N ASN A 174 -13.70 4.44 -16.60
CA ASN A 174 -14.78 3.48 -16.78
C ASN A 174 -14.79 2.42 -15.67
N CYS A 175 -13.60 1.96 -15.24
CA CYS A 175 -13.46 1.04 -14.12
C CYS A 175 -13.97 1.67 -12.82
N ILE A 176 -13.51 2.87 -12.50
CA ILE A 176 -13.90 3.58 -11.26
C ILE A 176 -15.40 3.90 -11.25
N ASP A 177 -15.94 4.41 -12.35
CA ASP A 177 -17.37 4.70 -12.48
C ASP A 177 -18.22 3.43 -12.29
N HIS A 178 -17.75 2.28 -12.80
CA HIS A 178 -18.44 1.02 -12.65
C HIS A 178 -18.48 0.55 -11.19
N LEU A 179 -17.34 0.57 -10.49
CA LEU A 179 -17.27 0.24 -9.05
C LEU A 179 -18.20 1.15 -8.22
N LYS A 180 -18.20 2.45 -8.50
CA LYS A 180 -19.10 3.40 -7.83
C LYS A 180 -20.58 3.12 -8.13
N LYS A 181 -20.93 2.73 -9.37
CA LYS A 181 -22.30 2.33 -9.74
C LYS A 181 -22.78 1.07 -9.02
N LEU A 182 -21.87 0.17 -8.66
CA LEU A 182 -22.17 -1.00 -7.84
C LEU A 182 -22.37 -0.66 -6.35
N GLY A 183 -22.28 0.62 -5.96
CA GLY A 183 -22.47 1.07 -4.59
C GLY A 183 -21.22 1.00 -3.73
N ILE A 184 -20.03 0.81 -4.32
CA ILE A 184 -18.77 0.88 -3.57
C ILE A 184 -18.50 2.35 -3.23
N THR A 185 -18.64 2.69 -1.95
CA THR A 185 -18.41 4.04 -1.40
C THR A 185 -17.07 4.18 -0.66
N ARG A 186 -16.35 3.07 -0.47
CA ARG A 186 -15.01 3.05 0.12
C ARG A 186 -13.99 3.68 -0.83
N GLU A 187 -12.88 4.16 -0.29
CA GLU A 187 -11.86 4.83 -1.10
C GLU A 187 -11.31 3.89 -2.19
N ILE A 188 -11.11 4.43 -3.40
CA ILE A 188 -10.45 3.74 -4.50
C ILE A 188 -9.06 4.35 -4.67
N TYR A 189 -8.04 3.57 -4.33
CA TYR A 189 -6.64 3.94 -4.46
C TYR A 189 -6.02 3.26 -5.67
N CYS A 190 -5.50 4.05 -6.60
CA CYS A 190 -4.92 3.55 -7.84
C CYS A 190 -3.42 3.33 -7.69
N GLY A 191 -2.94 2.13 -7.94
CA GLY A 191 -1.51 1.80 -7.97
C GLY A 191 -1.13 1.09 -9.26
N VAL A 192 0.09 0.56 -9.35
CA VAL A 192 0.59 -0.19 -10.52
C VAL A 192 0.56 0.61 -11.83
N GLY A 193 1.74 1.13 -12.22
CA GLY A 193 1.92 1.91 -13.44
C GLY A 193 1.90 3.43 -13.24
N ILE A 194 1.72 3.91 -11.99
CA ILE A 194 1.91 5.31 -11.61
C ILE A 194 3.41 5.57 -11.43
N ALA A 195 4.02 6.32 -12.34
CA ALA A 195 5.46 6.60 -12.30
C ALA A 195 5.82 8.05 -12.64
N ALA A 196 4.89 8.82 -13.22
CA ALA A 196 5.11 10.19 -13.67
C ALA A 196 3.99 11.14 -13.23
N PRO A 197 4.22 12.47 -13.22
CA PRO A 197 3.21 13.47 -12.87
C PRO A 197 1.91 13.34 -13.69
N GLU A 198 2.01 12.94 -14.95
CA GLU A 198 0.89 12.74 -15.86
C GLU A 198 0.00 11.57 -15.41
N ASP A 199 0.58 10.54 -14.79
CA ASP A 199 -0.18 9.38 -14.29
C ASP A 199 -1.03 9.75 -13.07
N ILE A 200 -0.49 10.62 -12.21
CA ILE A 200 -1.21 11.17 -11.06
C ILE A 200 -2.41 11.99 -11.55
N GLN A 201 -2.19 12.83 -12.56
CA GLN A 201 -3.25 13.63 -13.16
C GLN A 201 -4.33 12.74 -13.81
N MET A 202 -3.93 11.72 -14.57
CA MET A 202 -4.84 10.73 -15.16
C MET A 202 -5.71 10.04 -14.10
N ALA A 203 -5.12 9.57 -13.00
CA ALA A 203 -5.87 8.93 -11.91
C ALA A 203 -6.84 9.88 -11.21
N ARG A 204 -6.41 11.14 -10.98
CA ARG A 204 -7.27 12.20 -10.43
C ARG A 204 -8.48 12.47 -11.32
N GLU A 205 -8.25 12.64 -12.63
CA GLU A 205 -9.31 12.88 -13.62
C GLU A 205 -10.25 11.68 -13.80
N ALA A 206 -9.74 10.46 -13.59
CA ALA A 206 -10.55 9.25 -13.54
C ALA A 206 -11.44 9.15 -12.28
N GLY A 207 -11.20 9.99 -11.27
CA GLY A 207 -11.99 10.04 -10.03
C GLY A 207 -11.48 9.12 -8.92
N ALA A 208 -10.20 8.79 -8.91
CA ALA A 208 -9.55 8.06 -7.82
C ALA A 208 -9.45 8.92 -6.54
N ASP A 209 -9.56 8.26 -5.39
CA ASP A 209 -9.46 8.91 -4.07
C ASP A 209 -8.01 9.03 -3.60
N GLY A 210 -7.13 8.18 -4.14
CA GLY A 210 -5.71 8.15 -3.83
C GLY A 210 -4.87 7.49 -4.93
N VAL A 211 -3.56 7.68 -4.88
CA VAL A 211 -2.59 6.97 -5.73
C VAL A 211 -1.41 6.44 -4.94
N PHE A 212 -1.04 5.19 -5.20
CA PHE A 212 0.19 4.58 -4.70
C PHE A 212 1.37 4.93 -5.59
N VAL A 213 2.46 5.40 -4.98
CA VAL A 213 3.75 5.64 -5.61
C VAL A 213 4.82 4.85 -4.87
N GLY A 214 5.28 3.77 -5.50
CA GLY A 214 6.28 2.87 -4.92
C GLY A 214 7.66 3.05 -5.52
N SER A 215 7.98 2.22 -6.51
CA SER A 215 9.34 2.08 -7.05
C SER A 215 10.01 3.40 -7.49
N THR A 216 9.25 4.37 -8.04
CA THR A 216 9.80 5.68 -8.42
C THR A 216 10.38 6.44 -7.23
N ILE A 217 9.70 6.40 -6.07
CA ILE A 217 10.17 7.08 -4.86
C ILE A 217 11.27 6.27 -4.18
N LEU A 218 11.10 4.95 -4.07
CA LEU A 218 12.11 4.06 -3.46
C LEU A 218 13.50 4.16 -4.12
N LYS A 219 13.54 4.29 -5.45
CA LYS A 219 14.80 4.42 -6.21
C LYS A 219 15.55 5.72 -5.89
N LEU A 220 14.87 6.72 -5.34
CA LEU A 220 15.45 8.02 -4.98
C LEU A 220 15.84 8.11 -3.50
N GLN A 221 15.70 7.03 -2.71
CA GLN A 221 15.96 7.06 -1.27
C GLN A 221 17.37 7.57 -0.87
N ASN A 222 18.36 7.42 -1.74
CA ASN A 222 19.74 7.83 -1.48
C ASN A 222 20.02 9.26 -1.99
N ASP A 223 19.03 9.92 -2.61
CA ASP A 223 19.05 11.31 -3.08
C ASP A 223 17.82 12.04 -2.49
N ILE A 224 17.90 12.32 -1.19
CA ILE A 224 16.80 12.91 -0.40
C ILE A 224 16.26 14.20 -1.03
N PRO A 225 17.10 15.18 -1.48
CA PRO A 225 16.57 16.38 -2.12
C PRO A 225 15.73 16.09 -3.36
N LYS A 226 16.17 15.17 -4.21
CA LYS A 226 15.42 14.77 -5.41
C LYS A 226 14.15 14.01 -5.05
N MET A 227 14.23 13.08 -4.10
CA MET A 227 13.08 12.33 -3.59
C MET A 227 11.98 13.26 -3.10
N LYS A 228 12.31 14.21 -2.21
CA LYS A 228 11.35 15.19 -1.66
C LYS A 228 10.78 16.08 -2.76
N LYS A 229 11.61 16.53 -3.70
CA LYS A 229 11.14 17.31 -4.87
C LYS A 229 10.12 16.52 -5.71
N THR A 230 10.38 15.24 -5.98
CA THR A 230 9.47 14.36 -6.73
C THR A 230 8.16 14.13 -5.99
N ILE A 231 8.18 13.83 -4.69
CA ILE A 231 6.96 13.69 -3.88
C ILE A 231 6.15 14.99 -3.91
N ALA A 232 6.78 16.15 -3.72
CA ALA A 232 6.10 17.44 -3.75
C ALA A 232 5.49 17.74 -5.13
N GLU A 233 6.14 17.33 -6.21
CA GLU A 233 5.60 17.44 -7.58
C GLU A 233 4.38 16.56 -7.79
N PHE A 234 4.44 15.29 -7.38
CA PHE A 234 3.29 14.39 -7.44
C PHE A 234 2.13 14.90 -6.59
N LYS A 235 2.43 15.42 -5.39
CA LYS A 235 1.43 16.03 -4.53
C LYS A 235 0.71 17.19 -5.21
N ARG A 236 1.44 18.10 -5.88
CA ARG A 236 0.83 19.20 -6.64
C ARG A 236 -0.12 18.71 -7.74
N LYS A 237 0.18 17.59 -8.40
CA LYS A 237 -0.71 16.98 -9.40
C LYS A 237 -1.91 16.26 -8.78
N ALA A 238 -1.83 15.85 -7.51
CA ALA A 238 -2.92 15.20 -6.79
C ALA A 238 -3.95 16.19 -6.18
N LEU A 239 -3.61 17.49 -6.12
CA LEU A 239 -4.51 18.59 -5.74
C LEU A 239 -5.48 18.90 -6.87
#